data_AF-A0A812P639-F1
#
_entry.id   AF-A0A812P639-F1
#
_cell.length_a   1.000
_cell.length_b   1.000
_cell.length_c   1.000
_cell.angle_alpha   90.00
_cell.angle_beta   90.00
_cell.angle_gamma   90.00
#
_symmetry.space_group_name_H-M   'P 1'
#
loop_
_entity.id
_entity.type
_entity.pdbx_description
1 polymer ?
#
loop_
_entity_poly.entity_id
_entity_poly.type
_entity_poly.pdbx_seq_one_letter_code
_entity_poly.pdbx_strand_id
1 'polypeptide(L)'
;VSQSETDNARKVWQMLLSKSHHVRVYIAYSDFEAVTCQSMAKAREALDAGSRHFKVESRSEERAMLLEHLLKLEKEHGDEESVQAAEKKQPQRVKKRKAIQGEDGQEAFEEYMDYNFPEDSSETQNLKILEMARMWKKRKLESESSQPPPESA
;
A
#
# COMPACT_ATOMS: atom_id res chain seq x y z
N VAL A 1 -4.56 5.90 -33.15
CA VAL A 1 -4.17 7.08 -32.35
C VAL A 1 -2.71 7.37 -32.63
N SER A 2 -2.36 8.61 -33.01
CA SER A 2 -0.95 8.95 -33.24
C SER A 2 -0.19 9.07 -31.91
N GLN A 3 1.11 8.80 -31.90
CA GLN A 3 1.92 8.91 -30.67
C GLN A 3 1.89 10.33 -30.06
N SER A 4 1.80 11.35 -30.90
CA SER A 4 1.68 12.75 -30.45
C SER A 4 0.38 13.00 -29.67
N GLU A 5 -0.73 12.43 -30.10
CA GLU A 5 -2.03 12.56 -29.42
C GLU A 5 -2.03 11.84 -28.06
N THR A 6 -1.42 10.66 -27.96
CA THR A 6 -1.34 9.92 -26.69
C THR A 6 -0.44 10.65 -25.68
N ASP A 7 0.66 11.25 -26.13
CA ASP A 7 1.54 12.01 -25.24
C ASP A 7 0.91 13.32 -24.75
N ASN A 8 0.13 14.00 -25.58
CA ASN A 8 -0.63 15.16 -25.14
C ASN A 8 -1.74 14.76 -24.15
N ALA A 9 -2.44 13.65 -24.40
CA ALA A 9 -3.44 13.12 -23.48
C ALA A 9 -2.84 12.75 -22.11
N ARG A 10 -1.64 12.14 -22.08
CA ARG A 10 -0.91 11.84 -20.84
C ARG A 10 -0.65 13.07 -20.00
N LYS A 11 -0.25 14.18 -20.61
CA LYS A 11 -0.03 15.44 -19.88
C LYS A 11 -1.31 15.92 -19.20
N VAL A 12 -2.45 15.81 -19.88
CA VAL A 12 -3.76 16.17 -19.31
C VAL A 12 -4.12 15.27 -18.13
N TRP A 13 -3.92 13.95 -18.27
CA TRP A 13 -4.14 13.00 -17.18
C TRP A 13 -3.26 13.27 -15.97
N GLN A 14 -1.97 13.57 -16.18
CA GLN A 14 -1.04 13.91 -15.11
C GLN A 14 -1.46 15.19 -14.38
N MET A 15 -1.88 16.23 -15.11
CA MET A 15 -2.44 17.44 -14.50
C MET A 15 -3.70 17.13 -13.69
N LEU A 16 -4.59 16.27 -14.20
CA LEU A 16 -5.80 15.87 -13.49
C LEU A 16 -5.48 15.11 -12.21
N LEU A 17 -4.54 14.16 -12.25
CA LEU A 17 -4.08 13.41 -11.08
C LEU A 17 -3.44 14.33 -10.02
N SER A 18 -2.67 15.33 -10.44
CA SER A 18 -2.09 16.31 -9.52
C SER A 18 -3.13 17.19 -8.81
N LYS A 19 -4.31 17.36 -9.41
CA LYS A 19 -5.39 18.21 -8.87
C LYS A 19 -6.43 17.40 -8.10
N SER A 20 -6.75 16.21 -8.56
CA SER A 20 -7.74 15.31 -7.98
C SER A 20 -7.16 13.91 -7.81
N HIS A 21 -6.80 13.58 -6.57
CA HIS A 21 -6.34 12.26 -6.18
C HIS A 21 -7.53 11.31 -5.94
N HIS A 22 -8.42 11.21 -6.92
CA HIS A 22 -9.62 10.38 -6.83
C HIS A 22 -9.38 9.01 -7.48
N VAL A 23 -9.82 7.93 -6.82
CA VAL A 23 -9.58 6.54 -7.27
C VAL A 23 -10.03 6.29 -8.71
N ARG A 24 -11.21 6.83 -9.09
CA ARG A 24 -11.75 6.73 -10.46
C ARG A 24 -10.86 7.37 -11.53
N VAL A 25 -10.06 8.39 -11.18
CA VAL A 25 -9.15 9.04 -12.13
C VAL A 25 -7.97 8.11 -12.42
N TYR A 26 -7.42 7.47 -11.38
CA TYR A 26 -6.37 6.46 -11.56
C TYR A 26 -6.85 5.28 -12.40
N ILE A 27 -8.06 4.75 -12.11
CA ILE A 27 -8.68 3.66 -12.89
C ILE A 27 -8.88 4.07 -14.36
N ALA A 28 -9.48 5.24 -14.61
CA ALA A 28 -9.71 5.69 -15.98
C ALA A 28 -8.39 5.94 -16.74
N TYR A 29 -7.36 6.43 -16.06
CA TYR A 29 -6.04 6.62 -16.65
C TYR A 29 -5.33 5.29 -16.95
N SER A 30 -5.43 4.30 -16.06
CA SER A 30 -4.88 2.96 -16.31
C SER A 30 -5.60 2.26 -17.46
N ASP A 31 -6.93 2.37 -17.56
CA ASP A 31 -7.70 1.87 -18.70
C ASP A 31 -7.28 2.57 -20.00
N PHE A 32 -7.06 3.88 -19.98
CA PHE A 32 -6.55 4.62 -21.14
C PHE A 32 -5.17 4.10 -21.58
N GLU A 33 -4.24 3.89 -20.65
CA GLU A 33 -2.90 3.36 -20.98
C GLU A 33 -2.96 1.90 -21.47
N ALA A 34 -3.75 1.04 -20.83
CA ALA A 34 -3.86 -0.37 -21.18
C ALA A 34 -4.59 -0.58 -22.51
N VAL A 35 -5.75 0.05 -22.71
CA VAL A 35 -6.62 -0.19 -23.87
C VAL A 35 -6.24 0.68 -25.05
N THR A 36 -6.06 1.99 -24.84
CA THR A 36 -5.82 2.95 -25.94
C THR A 36 -4.36 3.01 -26.34
N CYS A 37 -3.45 3.03 -25.36
CA CYS A 37 -2.01 3.09 -25.61
C CYS A 37 -1.34 1.72 -25.68
N GLN A 38 -2.07 0.63 -25.38
CA GLN A 38 -1.56 -0.75 -25.37
C GLN A 38 -0.28 -0.89 -24.53
N SER A 39 -0.20 -0.14 -23.44
CA SER A 39 0.97 -0.06 -22.57
C SER A 39 0.63 -0.49 -21.14
N MET A 40 0.69 -1.80 -20.91
CA MET A 40 0.51 -2.36 -19.56
C MET A 40 1.55 -1.84 -18.57
N ALA A 41 2.78 -1.56 -19.03
CA ALA A 41 3.82 -0.98 -18.17
C ALA A 41 3.38 0.36 -17.55
N LYS A 42 2.81 1.27 -18.35
CA LYS A 42 2.34 2.58 -17.87
C LYS A 42 1.05 2.46 -17.05
N ALA A 43 0.17 1.54 -17.40
CA ALA A 43 -1.02 1.25 -16.59
C ALA A 43 -0.64 0.75 -15.19
N ARG A 44 0.34 -0.17 -15.09
CA ARG A 44 0.91 -0.66 -13.82
C ARG A 44 1.53 0.48 -13.01
N GLU A 45 2.32 1.34 -13.65
CA GLU A 45 2.95 2.49 -13.00
C GLU A 45 1.90 3.46 -12.41
N ALA A 46 0.84 3.76 -13.17
CA ALA A 46 -0.25 4.61 -12.71
C ALA A 46 -0.97 4.04 -11.47
N LEU A 47 -1.29 2.74 -11.51
CA LEU A 47 -1.97 2.06 -10.40
C LEU A 47 -1.07 1.94 -9.17
N ASP A 48 0.22 1.69 -9.37
CA ASP A 48 1.18 1.62 -8.26
C ASP A 48 1.40 3.00 -7.61
N ALA A 49 1.48 4.07 -8.42
CA ALA A 49 1.52 5.44 -7.92
C ALA A 49 0.27 5.77 -7.07
N GLY A 50 -0.92 5.40 -7.55
CA GLY A 50 -2.16 5.56 -6.80
C GLY A 50 -2.21 4.74 -5.51
N SER A 51 -1.76 3.48 -5.55
CA SER A 51 -1.68 2.59 -4.39
C SER A 51 -0.77 3.16 -3.30
N ARG A 52 0.41 3.67 -3.68
CA ARG A 52 1.34 4.34 -2.77
C ARG A 52 0.72 5.60 -2.15
N HIS A 53 0.02 6.40 -2.96
CA HIS A 53 -0.64 7.61 -2.48
C HIS A 53 -1.74 7.28 -1.45
N PHE A 54 -2.63 6.34 -1.73
CA PHE A 54 -3.69 5.95 -0.79
C PHE A 54 -3.16 5.23 0.46
N LYS A 55 -2.02 4.54 0.37
CA LYS A 55 -1.31 4.03 1.55
C LYS A 55 -0.89 5.17 2.49
N VAL A 56 -0.33 6.26 1.96
CA VAL A 56 0.08 7.43 2.75
C VAL A 56 -1.13 8.16 3.35
N GLU A 57 -2.23 8.29 2.61
CA GLU A 57 -3.47 8.90 3.11
C GLU A 57 -4.28 7.99 4.05
N SER A 58 -3.84 6.75 4.31
CA SER A 58 -4.59 5.74 5.09
C SER A 58 -5.98 5.42 4.52
N ARG A 59 -6.13 5.49 3.19
CA ARG A 59 -7.36 5.25 2.43
C ARG A 59 -7.39 3.82 1.88
N SER A 60 -7.61 2.88 2.79
CA SER A 60 -7.50 1.44 2.51
C SER A 60 -8.52 0.92 1.48
N GLU A 61 -9.73 1.46 1.47
CA GLU A 61 -10.77 1.02 0.53
C GLU A 61 -10.40 1.38 -0.91
N GLU A 62 -9.99 2.61 -1.15
CA GLU A 62 -9.57 3.07 -2.48
C GLU A 62 -8.30 2.36 -2.96
N ARG A 63 -7.35 2.09 -2.07
CA ARG A 63 -6.19 1.25 -2.39
C ARG A 63 -6.61 -0.16 -2.80
N ALA A 64 -7.57 -0.76 -2.10
CA ALA A 64 -8.10 -2.08 -2.45
C ALA A 64 -8.76 -2.07 -3.84
N MET A 65 -9.55 -1.03 -4.16
CA MET A 65 -10.15 -0.87 -5.50
C MET A 65 -9.09 -0.79 -6.61
N LEU A 66 -7.97 -0.09 -6.40
CA LEU A 66 -6.89 -0.02 -7.38
C LEU A 66 -6.23 -1.38 -7.62
N LEU A 67 -6.01 -2.16 -6.56
CA LEU A 67 -5.40 -3.48 -6.67
C LEU A 67 -6.35 -4.49 -7.33
N GLU A 68 -7.64 -4.43 -7.02
CA GLU A 68 -8.67 -5.23 -7.71
C GLU A 68 -8.70 -4.90 -9.20
N HIS A 69 -8.67 -3.61 -9.55
CA HIS A 69 -8.62 -3.16 -10.92
C HIS A 69 -7.33 -3.58 -11.65
N LEU A 70 -6.18 -3.53 -10.99
CA LEU A 70 -4.92 -4.07 -11.52
C LEU A 70 -5.08 -5.54 -11.90
N LEU A 71 -5.60 -6.37 -11.01
CA LEU A 71 -5.80 -7.80 -11.28
C LEU A 71 -6.73 -8.02 -12.48
N LYS A 72 -7.79 -7.22 -12.60
CA LYS A 72 -8.68 -7.25 -13.77
C LYS A 72 -7.91 -6.95 -15.06
N LEU A 73 -7.14 -5.86 -15.09
CA LEU A 73 -6.35 -5.49 -16.26
C LEU A 73 -5.31 -6.55 -16.63
N GLU A 74 -4.62 -7.14 -15.65
CA GLU A 74 -3.66 -8.22 -15.90
C GLU A 74 -4.34 -9.46 -16.48
N LYS A 75 -5.56 -9.81 -16.03
CA LYS A 75 -6.31 -10.94 -16.59
C LYS A 75 -6.76 -10.70 -18.03
N GLU A 76 -7.02 -9.45 -18.41
CA GLU A 76 -7.50 -9.09 -19.74
C GLU A 76 -6.36 -8.85 -20.75
N HIS A 77 -5.24 -8.25 -20.31
CA HIS A 77 -4.19 -7.73 -21.20
C HIS A 77 -2.76 -8.14 -20.78
N GLY A 78 -2.60 -8.77 -19.63
CA GLY A 78 -1.32 -9.17 -19.06
C GLY A 78 -0.92 -10.60 -19.41
N ASP A 79 0.10 -11.08 -18.71
CA ASP A 79 0.69 -12.40 -18.82
C ASP A 79 0.48 -13.23 -17.55
N GLU A 80 0.67 -14.54 -17.61
CA GLU A 80 0.34 -15.42 -16.48
C GLU A 80 1.15 -15.09 -15.22
N GLU A 81 2.41 -14.69 -15.38
CA GLU A 81 3.26 -14.27 -14.26
C GLU A 81 2.75 -12.97 -13.62
N SER A 82 2.35 -11.99 -14.43
CA SER A 82 1.82 -10.72 -13.93
C SER A 82 0.48 -10.88 -13.23
N VAL A 83 -0.39 -11.77 -13.73
CA VAL A 83 -1.65 -12.14 -13.08
C VAL A 83 -1.38 -12.74 -11.70
N GLN A 84 -0.49 -13.74 -11.61
CA GLN A 84 -0.14 -14.35 -10.32
C GLN A 84 0.47 -13.33 -9.35
N ALA A 85 1.29 -12.40 -9.84
CA ALA A 85 1.83 -11.32 -9.02
C ALA A 85 0.72 -10.40 -8.50
N ALA A 86 -0.25 -10.01 -9.34
CA ALA A 86 -1.38 -9.18 -8.94
C ALA A 86 -2.34 -9.89 -7.97
N GLU A 87 -2.52 -11.21 -8.09
CA GLU A 87 -3.32 -12.01 -7.14
C GLU A 87 -2.68 -12.03 -5.75
N LYS A 88 -1.36 -12.19 -5.66
CA LYS A 88 -0.62 -12.16 -4.39
C LYS A 88 -0.68 -10.81 -3.68
N LYS A 89 -0.94 -9.72 -4.42
CA LYS A 89 -1.09 -8.37 -3.86
C LYS A 89 -2.48 -8.08 -3.31
N GLN A 90 -3.48 -8.91 -3.61
CA GLN A 90 -4.86 -8.62 -3.22
C GLN A 90 -5.03 -8.52 -1.70
N PRO A 91 -5.72 -7.48 -1.21
CA PRO A 91 -5.98 -7.35 0.22
C PRO A 91 -7.07 -8.30 0.70
N GLN A 92 -6.99 -8.68 1.97
CA GLN A 92 -8.05 -9.41 2.65
C GLN A 92 -8.98 -8.43 3.37
N ARG A 93 -10.29 -8.50 3.08
CA ARG A 93 -11.30 -7.69 3.75
C ARG A 93 -11.65 -8.30 5.11
N VAL A 94 -11.53 -7.51 6.18
CA VAL A 94 -11.77 -7.93 7.57
C VAL A 94 -12.79 -6.99 8.20
N LYS A 95 -13.73 -7.53 8.99
CA LYS A 95 -14.64 -6.72 9.81
C LYS A 95 -13.99 -6.46 11.16
N LYS A 96 -13.84 -5.20 11.55
CA LYS A 96 -13.34 -4.81 12.86
C LYS A 96 -14.42 -4.07 13.66
N ARG A 97 -14.33 -4.18 14.99
CA ARG A 97 -15.21 -3.52 15.94
C ARG A 97 -14.38 -2.52 16.75
N LYS A 98 -14.74 -1.23 16.72
CA LYS A 98 -14.14 -0.21 17.58
C LYS A 98 -15.09 0.07 18.73
N ALA A 99 -14.62 -0.03 19.96
CA ALA A 99 -15.39 0.47 21.09
C ALA A 99 -15.48 2.00 21.00
N ILE A 100 -16.69 2.52 21.11
CA ILE A 100 -17.01 3.94 21.19
C ILE A 100 -17.70 4.20 22.53
N GLN A 101 -17.51 5.40 23.08
CA GLN A 101 -18.17 5.79 24.32
C GLN A 101 -19.62 6.13 24.00
N GLY A 102 -20.55 5.29 24.49
CA GLY A 102 -21.99 5.55 24.37
C GLY A 102 -22.42 6.73 25.23
N GLU A 103 -23.52 7.36 24.84
CA GLU A 103 -24.06 8.62 25.42
C GLU A 103 -24.32 8.53 26.94
N ASP A 104 -24.61 7.33 27.47
CA ASP A 104 -24.88 7.06 28.88
C ASP A 104 -23.81 6.20 29.58
N GLY A 105 -22.58 6.15 29.05
CA GLY A 105 -21.50 5.30 29.60
C GLY A 105 -21.67 3.81 29.29
N GLN A 106 -22.59 3.44 28.40
CA GLN A 106 -22.71 2.10 27.84
C GLN A 106 -21.64 1.87 26.77
N GLU A 107 -21.07 0.67 26.72
CA GLU A 107 -20.16 0.27 25.64
C GLU A 107 -20.94 0.16 24.33
N ALA A 108 -20.70 1.09 23.40
CA ALA A 108 -21.18 0.99 22.03
C ALA A 108 -20.03 0.54 21.11
N PHE A 109 -20.35 -0.18 20.04
CA PHE A 109 -19.35 -0.67 19.09
C PHE A 109 -19.68 -0.18 17.68
N GLU A 110 -18.70 0.41 17.00
CA GLU A 110 -18.79 0.76 15.57
C GLU A 110 -18.11 -0.35 14.74
N GLU A 111 -18.87 -1.00 13.86
CA GLU A 111 -18.33 -1.96 12.89
C GLU A 111 -17.77 -1.20 11.68
N TYR A 112 -16.47 -1.38 11.39
CA TYR A 112 -15.83 -0.82 10.21
C TYR A 112 -15.16 -1.92 9.38
N MET A 113 -15.15 -1.73 8.07
CA MET A 113 -14.40 -2.57 7.16
C MET A 113 -12.94 -2.15 7.17
N ASP A 114 -12.05 -3.12 7.31
CA ASP A 114 -10.61 -2.92 7.23
C ASP A 114 -10.02 -3.86 6.18
N TYR A 115 -8.83 -3.53 5.71
CA TYR A 115 -8.12 -4.28 4.66
C TYR A 115 -6.72 -4.65 5.16
N ASN A 116 -6.41 -5.93 5.09
CA ASN A 116 -5.06 -6.42 5.34
C ASN A 116 -4.32 -6.61 4.01
N PHE A 117 -3.27 -5.81 3.80
CA PHE A 117 -2.44 -5.86 2.59
C PHE A 117 -1.25 -6.81 2.81
N PRO A 118 -1.08 -7.86 1.99
CA PRO A 118 0.02 -8.82 2.15
C PRO A 118 1.41 -8.17 2.18
N GLU A 119 1.65 -7.17 1.34
CA GLU A 119 2.93 -6.43 1.28
C GLU A 119 3.22 -5.69 2.59
N ASP A 120 2.22 -5.02 3.19
CA ASP A 120 2.41 -4.24 4.41
C ASP A 120 2.66 -5.12 5.64
N SER A 121 2.03 -6.30 5.69
CA SER A 121 2.25 -7.27 6.78
C SER A 121 3.73 -7.67 6.86
N SER A 122 4.38 -7.91 5.72
CA SER A 122 5.80 -8.25 5.65
C SER A 122 6.71 -7.11 6.11
N GLU A 123 6.42 -5.86 5.73
CA GLU A 123 7.18 -4.68 6.15
C GLU A 123 7.14 -4.50 7.67
N THR A 124 5.97 -4.65 8.29
CA THR A 124 5.83 -4.50 9.76
C THR A 124 6.59 -5.56 10.55
N GLN A 125 6.71 -6.80 10.04
CA GLN A 125 7.49 -7.86 10.70
C GLN A 125 8.99 -7.57 10.66
N ASN A 126 9.50 -7.10 9.51
CA ASN A 126 10.91 -6.76 9.35
C ASN A 126 11.36 -5.61 10.26
N LEU A 127 10.52 -4.57 10.41
CA LEU A 127 10.81 -3.44 11.30
C LEU A 127 10.94 -3.85 12.77
N LYS A 128 10.06 -4.74 13.26
CA LYS A 128 10.10 -5.24 14.64
C LYS A 128 11.38 -6.03 14.95
N ILE A 129 11.87 -6.83 14.00
CA ILE A 129 13.13 -7.58 14.16
C ILE A 129 14.31 -6.62 14.30
N LEU A 130 14.37 -5.59 13.47
CA LEU A 130 15.43 -4.57 13.54
C LEU A 130 15.41 -3.79 14.86
N GLU A 131 14.21 -3.46 15.36
CA GLU A 131 14.05 -2.79 16.65
C GLU A 131 14.53 -3.68 17.81
N MET A 132 14.16 -4.97 17.81
CA MET A 132 14.63 -5.95 18.80
C MET A 132 16.15 -6.13 18.76
N ALA A 133 16.76 -6.17 17.56
CA ALA A 133 18.21 -6.24 17.41
C ALA A 133 18.91 -5.00 17.97
N ARG A 134 18.35 -3.80 17.74
CA ARG A 134 18.85 -2.54 18.32
C ARG A 134 18.77 -2.56 19.85
N MET A 135 17.65 -3.02 20.40
CA MET A 135 17.48 -3.15 21.85
C MET A 135 18.49 -4.15 22.45
N TRP A 136 18.72 -5.29 21.80
CA TRP A 136 19.69 -6.28 22.25
C TRP A 136 21.12 -5.71 22.29
N LYS A 137 21.52 -4.99 21.24
CA LYS A 137 22.84 -4.31 21.21
C LYS A 137 22.98 -3.27 22.32
N LYS A 138 21.92 -2.50 22.61
CA LYS A 138 21.92 -1.50 23.70
C LYS A 138 22.12 -2.16 25.07
N ARG A 139 21.40 -3.26 25.35
CA ARG A 139 21.54 -4.04 26.61
C ARG A 139 22.96 -4.58 26.79
N LYS A 140 23.60 -5.06 25.70
CA LYS A 140 24.97 -5.57 25.76
C LYS A 140 25.97 -4.47 26.17
N LEU A 141 25.90 -3.30 25.53
CA LEU A 141 26.76 -2.15 25.85
C LEU A 141 26.57 -1.66 27.30
N GLU A 142 25.34 -1.66 27.80
CA GLU A 142 25.02 -1.25 29.17
C GLU A 142 25.53 -2.26 30.22
N SER A 143 25.49 -3.56 29.90
CA SER A 143 26.10 -4.60 30.74
C SER A 143 27.63 -4.56 30.75
N GLU A 144 28.25 -4.15 29.64
CA GLU A 144 29.71 -4.04 29.48
C GLU A 144 30.27 -2.79 30.17
N SER A 145 29.49 -1.71 30.25
CA SER A 145 29.82 -0.49 31.01
C SER A 145 29.66 -0.62 32.54
N SER A 146 29.03 -1.70 33.02
CA SER A 146 28.69 -1.88 34.44
C SER A 146 29.57 -2.90 35.18
N GLN A 147 30.64 -3.40 34.55
CA GLN A 147 31.61 -4.27 35.24
C GLN A 147 32.58 -3.43 36.10
N PRO A 148 32.62 -3.61 37.44
CA PRO A 148 33.63 -2.94 38.28
C PRO A 148 35.04 -3.47 37.95
N PRO A 149 36.09 -2.64 38.12
CA PRO A 149 37.46 -3.04 37.78
C PRO A 149 37.89 -4.26 38.60
N PRO A 150 38.74 -5.16 38.04
CA PRO A 150 39.20 -6.33 38.74
C PRO A 150 39.98 -5.92 40.01
N GLU A 151 39.59 -6.48 41.15
CA GLU A 151 40.28 -6.31 42.43
C GLU A 151 41.72 -6.84 42.30
N SER A 152 42.68 -5.93 42.45
CA SER A 152 44.11 -6.22 42.40
C SER A 152 44.51 -7.07 43.62
N ALA A 153 45.10 -8.24 43.38
CA ALA A 153 45.74 -9.08 44.40
C ALA A 153 47.22 -8.69 44.61
#